data_AF-A0A552CL51-F1
#
_entry.id   AF-A0A552CL51-F1
#
_cell.length_a   1.000
_cell.length_b   1.000
_cell.length_c   1.000
_cell.angle_alpha   90.00
_cell.angle_beta   90.00
_cell.angle_gamma   90.00
#
_symmetry.space_group_name_H-M   'P 1'
#
loop_
_entity.id
_entity.type
_entity.pdbx_description
1 polymer ?
#
loop_
_entity_poly.entity_id
_entity_poly.type
_entity_poly.pdbx_seq_one_letter_code
_entity_poly.pdbx_strand_id
1 'polypeptide(L)'
;MLSEPEPRDTLTTATVNMGDQSADIKPILALKELVASLYREQNKVQNLLSSLGFALRSFNNLNQFLDLTPLMAARVADAEGGALILSKNNGQVALDQLYCQDNQINGELRRQLEAIIRQLNQETPLENKNSRSLLDSLDHQIRQTLGQGTQIYSTPVLVKNSERGRLYVFSRDPDYGWTPTRRKLLQLVADQTAVAIANNELTIELRAKERQDRELEIASEIQNRLLPRQCPKIQGVELAAHCKTANRVGGDYYDFIPCNYDQFKPATEAEREASTAPWSIVIGDVMGKGVPAGLLMTMTRGMLRAEVLNRHSPAQILRHLNRVMYADLDNSHRFVTLFYSEYDPLTQRLGYSNAAHYPTLWWRAKTAELESLDTEGTLVGLEADSIYDDAQVQLEAGDTLIYYTDGFTDAVNSKGERFDQKNWLSAVKEACQQYNDPEQILKYLFGKVDAFTGLGNDSSDDMTLVVMRVKSEE
;
A
#
# COMPACT_ATOMS: atom_id res chain seq x y z
N MET A 1 24.04 -55.47 -26.58
CA MET A 1 25.09 -54.97 -27.49
C MET A 1 25.57 -53.67 -26.88
N LEU A 2 26.76 -53.49 -26.31
CA LEU A 2 28.12 -54.03 -26.51
C LEU A 2 28.84 -53.82 -25.13
N SER A 3 29.27 -54.88 -24.44
CA SER A 3 30.67 -55.37 -24.30
C SER A 3 31.63 -54.48 -23.47
N GLU A 4 31.85 -54.90 -22.20
CA GLU A 4 33.10 -55.16 -21.41
C GLU A 4 34.47 -54.52 -21.82
N PRO A 5 35.54 -54.47 -20.96
CA PRO A 5 35.83 -55.36 -19.80
C PRO A 5 36.51 -54.76 -18.53
N GLU A 6 36.64 -55.61 -17.50
CA GLU A 6 37.53 -55.51 -16.32
C GLU A 6 39.06 -55.55 -16.66
N PRO A 7 39.93 -55.42 -15.64
CA PRO A 7 40.82 -56.57 -15.36
C PRO A 7 41.11 -56.89 -13.87
N ARG A 8 40.93 -58.19 -13.55
CA ARG A 8 41.79 -59.19 -12.84
C ARG A 8 42.88 -58.78 -11.82
N ASP A 9 42.67 -59.25 -10.58
CA ASP A 9 43.42 -60.27 -9.82
C ASP A 9 44.98 -60.36 -9.82
N THR A 10 45.56 -60.31 -8.60
CA THR A 10 46.35 -61.38 -7.91
C THR A 10 47.53 -60.82 -7.09
N LEU A 11 47.70 -61.33 -5.84
CA LEU A 11 48.93 -61.90 -5.25
C LEU A 11 48.82 -61.91 -3.71
N THR A 12 48.48 -63.06 -3.10
CA THR A 12 49.36 -64.04 -2.43
C THR A 12 49.71 -63.74 -0.97
N THR A 13 49.36 -64.69 -0.12
CA THR A 13 49.71 -64.88 1.29
C THR A 13 51.22 -65.07 1.52
N ALA A 14 51.77 -64.42 2.56
CA ALA A 14 52.96 -64.91 3.25
C ALA A 14 52.86 -64.58 4.75
N THR A 15 52.85 -65.63 5.56
CA THR A 15 52.91 -65.63 7.02
C THR A 15 54.28 -65.22 7.54
N VAL A 16 54.35 -64.29 8.50
CA VAL A 16 55.47 -64.16 9.44
C VAL A 16 54.90 -64.12 10.85
N ASN A 17 55.47 -64.97 11.69
CA ASN A 17 55.02 -65.29 13.04
C ASN A 17 55.85 -64.51 14.09
N MET A 18 55.17 -64.17 15.19
CA MET A 18 55.68 -63.86 16.53
C MET A 18 56.57 -62.61 16.76
N GLY A 19 56.07 -61.70 17.59
CA GLY A 19 56.90 -60.70 18.27
C GLY A 19 56.10 -59.52 18.80
N ASP A 20 55.47 -59.70 19.96
CA ASP A 20 55.21 -58.64 20.96
C ASP A 20 54.77 -57.24 20.45
N GLN A 21 53.47 -57.06 20.16
CA GLN A 21 52.88 -55.74 19.85
C GLN A 21 51.59 -55.47 20.66
N SER A 22 51.55 -55.89 21.92
CA SER A 22 50.38 -55.63 22.77
C SER A 22 50.34 -54.20 23.38
N ALA A 23 51.40 -53.41 23.19
CA ALA A 23 51.51 -52.07 23.78
C ALA A 23 51.17 -50.90 22.83
N ASP A 24 51.28 -51.08 21.50
CA ASP A 24 51.22 -49.97 20.53
C ASP A 24 49.88 -49.85 19.75
N ILE A 25 48.92 -50.75 20.01
CA ILE A 25 47.61 -50.77 19.33
C ILE A 25 46.60 -49.82 20.01
N LYS A 26 46.77 -49.56 21.31
CA LYS A 26 45.85 -48.73 22.11
C LYS A 26 45.76 -47.26 21.64
N PRO A 27 46.87 -46.58 21.28
CA PRO A 27 46.81 -45.18 20.84
C PRO A 27 46.13 -45.03 19.46
N ILE A 28 46.40 -45.95 18.54
CA ILE A 28 45.84 -45.92 17.17
C ILE A 28 44.34 -46.26 17.18
N LEU A 29 43.92 -47.20 18.04
CA LEU A 29 42.51 -47.53 18.23
C LEU A 29 41.75 -46.36 18.88
N ALA A 30 42.32 -45.74 19.92
CA ALA A 30 41.74 -44.55 20.55
C ALA A 30 41.65 -43.35 19.59
N LEU A 31 42.64 -43.16 18.72
CA LEU A 31 42.62 -42.12 17.69
C LEU A 31 41.52 -42.40 16.63
N LYS A 32 41.36 -43.65 16.20
CA LYS A 32 40.28 -44.04 15.27
C LYS A 32 38.90 -43.86 15.90
N GLU A 33 38.73 -44.21 17.18
CA GLU A 33 37.48 -43.98 17.92
C GLU A 33 37.19 -42.48 18.09
N LEU A 34 38.20 -41.67 18.36
CA LEU A 34 38.07 -40.21 18.46
C LEU A 34 37.66 -39.59 17.12
N VAL A 35 38.32 -39.97 16.02
CA VAL A 35 37.97 -39.50 14.67
C VAL A 35 36.56 -39.94 14.29
N ALA A 36 36.17 -41.19 14.56
CA ALA A 36 34.81 -41.67 14.32
C ALA A 36 33.76 -40.96 15.20
N SER A 37 34.12 -40.57 16.43
CA SER A 37 33.28 -39.75 17.31
C SER A 37 33.08 -38.35 16.73
N LEU A 38 34.16 -37.70 16.29
CA LEU A 38 34.12 -36.36 15.68
C LEU A 38 33.29 -36.34 14.39
N TYR A 39 33.43 -37.35 13.52
CA TYR A 39 32.58 -37.47 12.32
C TYR A 39 31.10 -37.67 12.65
N ARG A 40 30.79 -38.45 13.69
CA ARG A 40 29.40 -38.65 14.16
C ARG A 40 28.80 -37.35 14.71
N GLU A 41 29.56 -36.61 15.51
CA GLU A 41 29.14 -35.28 15.99
C GLU A 41 28.92 -34.30 14.84
N GLN A 42 29.85 -34.26 13.87
CA GLN A 42 29.73 -33.36 12.72
C GLN A 42 28.49 -33.66 11.87
N ASN A 43 28.21 -34.94 11.59
CA ASN A 43 27.02 -35.36 10.85
C ASN A 43 25.73 -35.06 11.63
N LYS A 44 25.72 -35.24 12.97
CA LYS A 44 24.59 -34.88 13.84
C LYS A 44 24.29 -33.38 13.75
N VAL A 45 25.32 -32.53 13.82
CA VAL A 45 25.18 -31.07 13.70
C VAL A 45 24.67 -30.66 12.31
N GLN A 46 25.21 -31.23 11.23
CA GLN A 46 24.72 -30.95 9.87
C GLN A 46 23.26 -31.35 9.66
N ASN A 47 22.85 -32.53 10.15
CA ASN A 47 21.47 -32.98 10.04
C ASN A 47 20.51 -32.09 10.83
N LEU A 48 20.92 -31.62 12.02
CA LEU A 48 20.11 -30.70 12.83
C LEU A 48 20.00 -29.31 12.19
N LEU A 49 21.08 -28.78 11.61
CA LEU A 49 21.05 -27.53 10.85
C LEU A 49 20.19 -27.64 9.58
N SER A 50 20.25 -28.78 8.88
CA SER A 50 19.37 -29.07 7.75
C SER A 50 17.90 -29.15 8.18
N SER A 51 17.62 -29.78 9.32
CA SER A 51 16.27 -29.87 9.90
C SER A 51 15.74 -28.51 10.35
N LEU A 52 16.60 -27.65 10.91
CA LEU A 52 16.28 -26.25 11.23
C LEU A 52 15.98 -25.45 9.94
N GLY A 53 16.79 -25.63 8.91
CA GLY A 53 16.58 -25.05 7.58
C GLY A 53 15.32 -25.56 6.86
N PHE A 54 14.89 -26.78 7.14
CA PHE A 54 13.61 -27.32 6.68
C PHE A 54 12.45 -26.73 7.46
N ALA A 55 12.54 -26.66 8.80
CA ALA A 55 11.54 -26.06 9.66
C ALA A 55 11.23 -24.60 9.24
N LEU A 56 12.26 -23.78 9.00
CA LEU A 56 12.11 -22.40 8.54
C LEU A 56 11.37 -22.28 7.20
N ARG A 57 11.50 -23.27 6.32
CA ARG A 57 10.81 -23.29 5.02
C ARG A 57 9.41 -23.89 5.09
N SER A 58 9.17 -24.79 6.03
CA SER A 58 7.94 -25.57 6.12
C SER A 58 6.89 -24.93 7.02
N PHE A 59 7.28 -24.09 7.97
CA PHE A 59 6.34 -23.45 8.88
C PHE A 59 5.80 -22.13 8.32
N ASN A 60 4.60 -22.19 7.77
CA ASN A 60 3.79 -21.00 7.47
C ASN A 60 3.16 -20.36 8.73
N ASN A 61 3.41 -20.94 9.91
CA ASN A 61 2.86 -20.51 11.19
C ASN A 61 4.01 -20.29 12.19
N LEU A 62 4.23 -19.02 12.56
CA LEU A 62 5.26 -18.65 13.53
C LEU A 62 5.14 -19.44 14.84
N ASN A 63 3.92 -19.66 15.34
CA ASN A 63 3.72 -20.34 16.63
C ASN A 63 4.26 -21.79 16.60
N GLN A 64 4.04 -22.52 15.50
CA GLN A 64 4.57 -23.88 15.36
C GLN A 64 6.10 -23.91 15.32
N PHE A 65 6.72 -22.87 14.73
CA PHE A 65 8.16 -22.72 14.75
C PHE A 65 8.69 -22.39 16.15
N LEU A 66 8.04 -21.47 16.87
CA LEU A 66 8.40 -21.10 18.24
C LEU A 66 8.25 -22.28 19.21
N ASP A 67 7.22 -23.12 19.07
CA ASP A 67 7.02 -24.36 19.84
C ASP A 67 8.23 -25.30 19.79
N LEU A 68 8.87 -25.40 18.62
CA LEU A 68 10.00 -26.30 18.41
C LEU A 68 11.36 -25.66 18.72
N THR A 69 11.41 -24.33 18.84
CA THR A 69 12.66 -23.58 19.04
C THR A 69 13.43 -24.05 20.28
N PRO A 70 12.82 -24.20 21.48
CA PRO A 70 13.53 -24.67 22.67
C PRO A 70 13.99 -26.13 22.55
N LEU A 71 13.21 -26.98 21.88
CA LEU A 71 13.58 -28.36 21.58
C LEU A 71 14.82 -28.43 20.66
N MET A 72 14.83 -27.64 19.59
CA MET A 72 15.96 -27.57 18.66
C MET A 72 17.22 -27.05 19.36
N ALA A 73 17.07 -26.01 20.18
CA ALA A 73 18.17 -25.45 20.97
C ALA A 73 18.79 -26.51 21.90
N ALA A 74 17.95 -27.26 22.63
CA ALA A 74 18.40 -28.33 23.51
C ALA A 74 19.09 -29.46 22.72
N ARG A 75 18.52 -29.90 21.60
CA ARG A 75 19.08 -30.98 20.77
C ARG A 75 20.41 -30.63 20.12
N VAL A 76 20.56 -29.39 19.67
CA VAL A 76 21.77 -28.92 18.99
C VAL A 76 22.90 -28.65 19.98
N ALA A 77 22.58 -28.21 21.20
CA ALA A 77 23.57 -28.04 22.26
C ALA A 77 23.90 -29.35 23.00
N ASP A 78 23.12 -30.41 22.77
CA ASP A 78 23.18 -31.68 23.52
C ASP A 78 22.85 -31.50 25.01
N ALA A 79 21.84 -30.67 25.29
CA ALA A 79 21.37 -30.30 26.61
C ALA A 79 20.02 -30.96 26.96
N GLU A 80 19.63 -30.88 28.23
CA GLU A 80 18.42 -31.50 28.77
C GLU A 80 17.15 -30.71 28.46
N GLY A 81 17.25 -29.38 28.29
CA GLY A 81 16.11 -28.54 27.97
C GLY A 81 16.47 -27.14 27.52
N GLY A 82 15.44 -26.41 27.08
CA GLY A 82 15.54 -25.03 26.68
C GLY A 82 14.25 -24.28 26.89
N ALA A 83 14.32 -22.96 27.01
CA ALA A 83 13.19 -22.06 27.17
C ALA A 83 13.33 -20.86 26.24
N LEU A 84 12.24 -20.48 25.57
CA LEU A 84 12.16 -19.26 24.78
C LEU A 84 11.31 -18.24 25.52
N ILE A 85 11.89 -17.08 25.78
CA ILE A 85 11.23 -15.98 26.46
C ILE A 85 11.21 -14.79 25.49
N LEU A 86 10.02 -14.31 25.13
CA LEU A 86 9.84 -13.21 24.18
C LEU A 86 9.27 -11.97 24.87
N SER A 87 9.64 -10.81 24.36
CA SER A 87 9.06 -9.52 24.71
C SER A 87 7.79 -9.27 23.88
N LYS A 88 6.72 -8.88 24.54
CA LYS A 88 5.45 -8.46 23.94
C LYS A 88 5.47 -6.99 23.55
N ASN A 89 4.58 -6.59 22.65
CA ASN A 89 4.46 -5.21 22.17
C ASN A 89 4.13 -4.18 23.28
N ASN A 90 3.57 -4.62 24.41
CA ASN A 90 3.33 -3.79 25.60
C ASN A 90 4.57 -3.68 26.54
N GLY A 91 5.74 -4.14 26.07
CA GLY A 91 6.99 -4.18 26.82
C GLY A 91 7.00 -5.17 27.97
N GLN A 92 6.03 -6.08 28.08
CA GLN A 92 6.08 -7.17 29.05
C GLN A 92 6.85 -8.36 28.48
N VAL A 93 7.48 -9.13 29.34
CA VAL A 93 8.16 -10.37 28.94
C VAL A 93 7.25 -11.55 29.25
N ALA A 94 7.23 -12.57 28.39
CA ALA A 94 6.46 -13.78 28.62
C ALA A 94 7.27 -15.03 28.27
N LEU A 95 7.08 -16.09 29.04
CA LEU A 95 7.54 -17.42 28.67
C LEU A 95 6.68 -17.85 27.49
N ASP A 96 7.30 -17.93 26.31
CA ASP A 96 6.61 -18.34 25.10
C ASP A 96 6.52 -19.86 25.09
N GLN A 97 7.68 -20.53 25.18
CA GLN A 97 7.78 -21.99 25.09
C GLN A 97 8.88 -22.57 25.99
N LEU A 98 8.67 -23.81 26.44
CA LEU A 98 9.60 -24.55 27.30
C LEU A 98 9.65 -26.02 26.87
N TYR A 99 10.85 -26.54 26.69
CA TYR A 99 11.11 -27.94 26.42
C TYR A 99 12.06 -28.53 27.46
N CYS A 100 11.75 -29.72 27.98
CA CYS A 100 12.64 -30.51 28.80
C CYS A 100 12.40 -32.00 28.52
N GLN A 101 13.46 -32.82 28.56
CA GLN A 101 13.38 -34.26 28.32
C GLN A 101 12.54 -35.00 29.39
N ASP A 102 12.47 -34.47 30.62
CA ASP A 102 11.67 -35.01 31.71
C ASP A 102 10.41 -34.15 31.97
N ASN A 103 9.24 -34.77 31.87
CA ASN A 103 7.95 -34.11 32.00
C ASN A 103 7.62 -33.64 33.44
N GLN A 104 8.09 -34.33 34.49
CA GLN A 104 7.88 -33.88 35.87
C GLN A 104 8.69 -32.62 36.14
N ILE A 105 9.92 -32.62 35.64
CA ILE A 105 10.85 -31.49 35.71
C ILE A 105 10.35 -30.28 34.91
N ASN A 106 9.76 -30.51 33.73
CA ASN A 106 9.18 -29.45 32.90
C ASN A 106 8.14 -28.61 33.68
N GLY A 107 7.27 -29.26 34.45
CA GLY A 107 6.24 -28.58 35.25
C GLY A 107 6.78 -27.77 36.43
N GLU A 108 7.94 -28.13 37.00
CA GLU A 108 8.59 -27.35 38.06
C GLU A 108 9.33 -26.13 37.49
N LEU A 109 10.16 -26.34 36.46
CA LEU A 109 10.87 -25.28 35.74
C LEU A 109 9.90 -24.22 35.20
N ARG A 110 8.78 -24.65 34.61
CA ARG A 110 7.76 -23.74 34.10
C ARG A 110 7.22 -22.83 35.19
N ARG A 111 6.86 -23.39 36.35
CA ARG A 111 6.32 -22.63 37.48
C ARG A 111 7.34 -21.62 38.02
N GLN A 112 8.61 -22.01 38.13
CA GLN A 112 9.68 -21.12 38.59
C GLN A 112 9.93 -19.97 37.59
N LEU A 113 10.03 -20.27 36.30
CA LEU A 113 10.21 -19.26 35.25
C LEU A 113 9.01 -18.30 35.15
N GLU A 114 7.78 -18.83 35.20
CA GLU A 114 6.58 -17.99 35.19
C GLU A 114 6.48 -17.09 36.44
N ALA A 115 6.91 -17.56 37.61
CA ALA A 115 6.95 -16.75 38.83
C ALA A 115 7.95 -15.58 38.70
N ILE A 116 9.17 -15.85 38.23
CA ILE A 116 10.20 -14.84 37.95
C ILE A 116 9.67 -13.78 36.98
N ILE A 117 9.07 -14.22 35.86
CA ILE A 117 8.54 -13.32 34.83
C ILE A 117 7.38 -12.48 35.36
N ARG A 118 6.49 -13.04 36.19
CA ARG A 118 5.40 -12.28 36.81
C ARG A 118 5.94 -11.18 37.74
N GLN A 119 6.95 -11.49 38.55
CA GLN A 119 7.57 -10.53 39.44
C GLN A 119 8.24 -9.38 38.65
N LEU A 120 9.03 -9.70 37.62
CA LEU A 120 9.68 -8.69 36.76
C LEU A 120 8.69 -7.75 36.06
N ASN A 121 7.59 -8.31 35.57
CA ASN A 121 6.54 -7.51 34.92
C ASN A 121 5.79 -6.59 35.89
N GLN A 122 5.77 -6.89 37.20
CA GLN A 122 5.13 -6.07 38.23
C GLN A 122 6.07 -4.96 38.77
N GLU A 123 7.37 -5.24 38.86
CA GLU A 123 8.36 -4.33 39.45
C GLU A 123 8.80 -3.19 38.50
N THR A 124 8.47 -3.27 37.21
CA THR A 124 8.95 -2.31 36.18
C THR A 124 7.82 -1.42 35.64
N PRO A 125 7.81 -0.10 35.94
CA PRO A 125 6.81 0.85 35.40
C PRO A 125 6.85 0.95 33.86
N LEU A 126 5.70 1.18 33.22
CA LEU A 126 5.56 1.20 31.75
C LEU A 126 6.42 2.28 31.05
N GLU A 127 6.78 3.36 31.72
CA GLU A 127 7.35 4.57 31.10
C GLU A 127 8.88 4.54 30.89
N ASN A 128 9.59 3.51 31.38
CA ASN A 128 11.08 3.43 31.32
C ASN A 128 11.60 2.07 30.80
N LYS A 129 10.87 1.41 29.90
CA LYS A 129 11.22 0.07 29.42
C LYS A 129 12.22 0.08 28.25
N ASN A 130 13.50 0.18 28.56
CA ASN A 130 14.51 -0.37 27.66
C ASN A 130 14.44 -1.90 27.75
N SER A 131 13.89 -2.57 26.71
CA SER A 131 13.73 -4.04 26.64
C SER A 131 15.00 -4.81 27.01
N ARG A 132 16.17 -4.24 26.70
CA ARG A 132 17.48 -4.79 27.04
C ARG A 132 17.73 -4.86 28.55
N SER A 133 17.40 -3.80 29.30
CA SER A 133 17.58 -3.76 30.76
C SER A 133 16.70 -4.79 31.48
N LEU A 134 15.47 -4.98 30.99
CA LEU A 134 14.54 -5.98 31.51
C LEU A 134 15.06 -7.40 31.30
N LEU A 135 15.60 -7.70 30.11
CA LEU A 135 16.13 -9.02 29.77
C LEU A 135 17.46 -9.31 30.50
N ASP A 136 18.26 -8.28 30.82
CA ASP A 136 19.44 -8.41 31.67
C ASP A 136 19.07 -8.75 33.12
N SER A 137 18.06 -8.08 33.69
CA SER A 137 17.55 -8.41 35.03
C SER A 137 16.94 -9.81 35.09
N LEU A 138 16.25 -10.23 34.02
CA LEU A 138 15.73 -11.59 33.86
C LEU A 138 16.85 -12.64 33.90
N ASP A 139 17.93 -12.47 33.14
CA ASP A 139 19.05 -13.43 33.12
C ASP A 139 19.70 -13.55 34.50
N HIS A 140 19.84 -12.42 35.21
CA HIS A 140 20.36 -12.42 36.57
C HIS A 140 19.47 -13.24 37.54
N GLN A 141 18.15 -13.00 37.54
CA GLN A 141 17.22 -13.74 38.40
C GLN A 141 17.12 -15.23 38.07
N ILE A 142 17.13 -15.58 36.77
CA ILE A 142 17.13 -16.98 36.32
C ILE A 142 18.39 -17.69 36.82
N ARG A 143 19.58 -17.08 36.67
CA ARG A 143 20.84 -17.67 37.14
C ARG A 143 20.89 -17.81 38.66
N GLN A 144 20.34 -16.87 39.41
CA GLN A 144 20.29 -16.96 40.88
C GLN A 144 19.37 -18.09 41.35
N THR A 145 18.22 -18.25 40.70
CA THR A 145 17.18 -19.20 41.13
C THR A 145 17.48 -20.63 40.67
N LEU A 146 17.96 -20.79 39.43
CA LEU A 146 18.15 -22.09 38.80
C LEU A 146 19.63 -22.53 38.72
N GLY A 147 20.58 -21.63 38.91
CA GLY A 147 22.02 -21.91 38.75
C GLY A 147 22.66 -22.73 39.87
N GLN A 148 21.97 -22.97 40.99
CA GLN A 148 22.45 -23.87 42.04
C GLN A 148 22.23 -25.34 41.61
N GLY A 149 23.15 -25.87 40.80
CA GLY A 149 23.14 -27.26 40.32
C GLY A 149 22.71 -27.45 38.87
N THR A 150 22.50 -26.37 38.11
CA THR A 150 22.19 -26.42 36.66
C THR A 150 23.10 -25.49 35.88
N GLN A 151 23.74 -26.01 34.84
CA GLN A 151 24.50 -25.22 33.87
C GLN A 151 23.52 -24.53 32.91
N ILE A 152 23.53 -23.20 32.86
CA ILE A 152 22.60 -22.39 32.06
C ILE A 152 23.39 -21.46 31.13
N TYR A 153 22.93 -21.37 29.88
CA TYR A 153 23.40 -20.37 28.93
C TYR A 153 22.22 -19.74 28.19
N SER A 154 22.33 -18.45 27.93
CA SER A 154 21.34 -17.67 27.20
C SER A 154 21.96 -16.99 25.99
N THR A 155 21.21 -16.90 24.90
CA THR A 155 21.55 -16.08 23.73
C THR A 155 20.37 -15.16 23.35
N PRO A 156 20.62 -13.90 22.96
CA PRO A 156 19.58 -12.97 22.56
C PRO A 156 19.02 -13.30 21.17
N VAL A 157 17.70 -13.11 21.02
CA VAL A 157 16.99 -13.14 19.73
C VAL A 157 16.87 -11.71 19.23
N LEU A 158 17.68 -11.35 18.23
CA LEU A 158 17.83 -9.98 17.73
C LEU A 158 17.09 -9.75 16.41
N VAL A 159 16.00 -8.99 16.42
CA VAL A 159 15.27 -8.58 15.21
C VAL A 159 15.62 -7.13 14.89
N LYS A 160 16.22 -6.86 13.71
CA LYS A 160 16.64 -5.52 13.28
C LYS A 160 17.48 -4.78 14.35
N ASN A 161 18.45 -5.48 14.96
CA ASN A 161 19.29 -5.01 16.07
C ASN A 161 18.55 -4.67 17.39
N SER A 162 17.27 -5.03 17.50
CA SER A 162 16.48 -4.93 18.73
C SER A 162 16.32 -6.31 19.36
N GLU A 163 16.60 -6.43 20.66
CA GLU A 163 16.41 -7.67 21.40
C GLU A 163 14.93 -7.93 21.65
N ARG A 164 14.36 -8.89 20.92
CA ARG A 164 12.96 -9.29 21.02
C ARG A 164 12.72 -10.44 21.99
N GLY A 165 13.78 -11.10 22.45
CA GLY A 165 13.69 -12.15 23.45
C GLY A 165 15.04 -12.80 23.74
N ARG A 166 15.01 -13.81 24.61
CA ARG A 166 16.16 -14.66 24.94
C ARG A 166 15.81 -16.13 24.85
N LEU A 167 16.74 -16.89 24.29
CA LEU A 167 16.71 -18.34 24.26
C LEU A 167 17.66 -18.87 25.33
N TYR A 168 17.10 -19.59 26.30
CA TYR A 168 17.82 -20.23 27.39
C TYR A 168 17.97 -21.72 27.10
N VAL A 169 19.12 -22.29 27.44
CA VAL A 169 19.36 -23.74 27.40
C VAL A 169 20.03 -24.15 28.70
N PHE A 170 19.60 -25.29 29.24
CA PHE A 170 20.01 -25.76 30.56
C PHE A 170 20.34 -27.26 30.57
N SER A 171 21.31 -27.63 31.40
CA SER A 171 21.74 -29.01 31.65
C SER A 171 22.12 -29.18 33.12
N ARG A 172 21.68 -30.26 33.78
CA ARG A 172 22.04 -30.58 35.16
C ARG A 172 23.29 -31.45 35.28
N ASP A 173 23.80 -31.94 34.16
CA ASP A 173 25.06 -32.68 34.13
C ASP A 173 26.21 -31.78 34.65
N PRO A 174 26.86 -32.13 35.78
CA PRO A 174 27.94 -31.33 36.34
C PRO A 174 29.14 -31.17 35.41
N ASP A 175 29.35 -32.15 34.52
CA ASP A 175 30.46 -32.16 33.55
C ASP A 175 30.10 -31.42 32.26
N TYR A 176 28.90 -30.86 32.16
CA TYR A 176 28.43 -30.17 30.97
C TYR A 176 29.13 -28.80 30.80
N GLY A 177 29.99 -28.71 29.78
CA GLY A 177 30.69 -27.48 29.42
C GLY A 177 30.07 -26.69 28.26
N TRP A 178 30.08 -25.36 28.34
CA TRP A 178 29.70 -24.46 27.24
C TRP A 178 30.83 -24.24 26.23
N THR A 179 31.04 -25.21 25.34
CA THR A 179 32.06 -25.12 24.28
C THR A 179 31.78 -23.98 23.30
N PRO A 180 32.81 -23.43 22.60
CA PRO A 180 32.60 -22.45 21.53
C PRO A 180 31.65 -22.95 20.44
N THR A 181 31.68 -24.24 20.12
CA THR A 181 30.79 -24.87 19.14
C THR A 181 29.34 -24.83 19.62
N ARG A 182 29.04 -25.25 20.86
CA ARG A 182 27.68 -25.20 21.43
C ARG A 182 27.13 -23.78 21.44
N ARG A 183 27.94 -22.78 21.84
CA ARG A 183 27.53 -21.36 21.84
C ARG A 183 27.21 -20.85 20.44
N LYS A 184 28.04 -21.17 19.43
CA LYS A 184 27.77 -20.82 18.03
C LYS A 184 26.49 -21.46 17.51
N LEU A 185 26.25 -22.71 17.85
CA LEU A 185 25.06 -23.41 17.41
C LEU A 185 23.77 -22.86 18.05
N LEU A 186 23.82 -22.49 19.33
CA LEU A 186 22.70 -21.80 19.98
C LEU A 186 22.44 -20.43 19.37
N GLN A 187 23.50 -19.68 19.07
CA GLN A 187 23.38 -18.40 18.35
C GLN A 187 22.67 -18.61 17.01
N LEU A 188 23.01 -19.66 16.25
CA LEU A 188 22.32 -19.98 15.00
C LEU A 188 20.83 -20.23 15.20
N VAL A 189 20.42 -20.98 16.24
CA VAL A 189 19.00 -21.20 16.54
C VAL A 189 18.30 -19.88 16.89
N ALA A 190 18.93 -19.02 17.70
CA ALA A 190 18.40 -17.71 18.05
C ALA A 190 18.28 -16.78 16.84
N ASP A 191 19.30 -16.74 15.97
CA ASP A 191 19.31 -15.94 14.74
C ASP A 191 18.20 -16.42 13.79
N GLN A 192 18.02 -17.73 13.63
CA GLN A 192 16.92 -18.29 12.82
C GLN A 192 15.55 -17.97 13.41
N THR A 193 15.43 -17.96 14.74
CA THR A 193 14.21 -17.52 15.43
C THR A 193 13.92 -16.05 15.16
N ALA A 194 14.94 -15.20 15.18
CA ALA A 194 14.79 -13.80 14.86
C ALA A 194 14.32 -13.58 13.42
N VAL A 195 14.87 -14.34 12.45
CA VAL A 195 14.44 -14.31 11.05
C VAL A 195 12.97 -14.73 10.91
N ALA A 196 12.55 -15.81 11.59
CA ALA A 196 11.16 -16.27 11.56
C ALA A 196 10.19 -15.21 12.11
N ILE A 197 10.53 -14.57 13.23
CA ILE A 197 9.73 -13.49 13.83
C ILE A 197 9.65 -12.30 12.85
N ALA A 198 10.78 -11.85 12.30
CA ALA A 198 10.83 -10.73 11.37
C ALA A 198 10.00 -10.98 10.10
N ASN A 199 10.09 -12.19 9.54
CA ASN A 199 9.34 -12.57 8.34
C ASN A 199 7.82 -12.62 8.60
N ASN A 200 7.41 -13.11 9.77
CA ASN A 200 6.00 -13.11 10.15
C ASN A 200 5.47 -11.68 10.35
N GLU A 201 6.22 -10.81 11.03
CA GLU A 201 5.87 -9.39 11.18
C GLU A 201 5.70 -8.72 9.81
N LEU A 202 6.66 -8.93 8.91
CA LEU A 202 6.61 -8.40 7.54
C LEU A 202 5.43 -8.95 6.76
N THR A 203 5.11 -10.24 6.89
CA THR A 203 3.98 -10.87 6.20
C THR A 203 2.64 -10.29 6.68
N ILE A 204 2.49 -10.01 7.98
CA ILE A 204 1.30 -9.37 8.53
C ILE A 204 1.17 -7.94 7.99
N GLU A 205 2.25 -7.18 7.98
CA GLU A 205 2.29 -5.81 7.46
C GLU A 205 1.94 -5.76 5.96
N LEU A 206 2.53 -6.66 5.16
CA LEU A 206 2.23 -6.81 3.74
C LEU A 206 0.75 -7.13 3.49
N ARG A 207 0.18 -8.10 4.21
CA ARG A 207 -1.25 -8.45 4.06
C ARG A 207 -2.17 -7.30 4.45
N ALA A 208 -1.83 -6.54 5.49
CA ALA A 208 -2.60 -5.37 5.88
C ALA A 208 -2.56 -4.29 4.79
N LYS A 209 -1.37 -4.03 4.22
CA LYS A 209 -1.20 -3.11 3.10
C LYS A 209 -1.95 -3.57 1.84
N GLU A 210 -1.82 -4.84 1.45
CA GLU A 210 -2.53 -5.41 0.30
C GLU A 210 -4.05 -5.29 0.44
N ARG A 211 -4.57 -5.47 1.66
CA ARG A 211 -6.00 -5.29 1.94
C ARG A 211 -6.43 -3.84 1.74
N GLN A 212 -5.69 -2.89 2.29
CA GLN A 212 -5.94 -1.45 2.09
C GLN A 212 -5.85 -1.07 0.61
N ASP A 213 -4.83 -1.59 -0.09
CA ASP A 213 -4.63 -1.35 -1.50
C ASP A 213 -5.83 -1.81 -2.34
N ARG A 214 -6.36 -3.00 -2.02
CA ARG A 214 -7.55 -3.56 -2.67
C ARG A 214 -8.82 -2.76 -2.38
N GLU A 215 -9.00 -2.27 -1.15
CA GLU A 215 -10.14 -1.41 -0.81
C GLU A 215 -10.10 -0.08 -1.60
N LEU A 216 -8.91 0.50 -1.78
CA LEU A 216 -8.72 1.70 -2.62
C LEU A 216 -8.95 1.42 -4.11
N GLU A 217 -8.53 0.26 -4.61
CA GLU A 217 -8.76 -0.14 -6.00
C GLU A 217 -10.25 -0.29 -6.31
N ILE A 218 -11.01 -0.89 -5.39
CA ILE A 218 -12.49 -0.99 -5.52
C ILE A 218 -13.11 0.40 -5.52
N ALA A 219 -12.68 1.30 -4.64
CA ALA A 219 -13.19 2.68 -4.61
C ALA A 219 -12.90 3.43 -5.93
N SER A 220 -11.69 3.29 -6.46
CA SER A 220 -11.29 3.83 -7.76
C SER A 220 -12.16 3.30 -8.90
N GLU A 221 -12.40 1.99 -8.93
CA GLU A 221 -13.24 1.35 -9.94
C GLU A 221 -14.67 1.88 -9.91
N ILE A 222 -15.24 2.09 -8.71
CA ILE A 222 -16.57 2.67 -8.54
C ILE A 222 -16.59 4.12 -9.06
N GLN A 223 -15.62 4.95 -8.66
CA GLN A 223 -15.55 6.35 -9.07
C GLN A 223 -15.41 6.50 -10.59
N ASN A 224 -14.50 5.75 -11.21
CA ASN A 224 -14.31 5.72 -12.66
C ASN A 224 -15.54 5.23 -13.43
N ARG A 225 -16.44 4.47 -12.79
CA ARG A 225 -17.73 4.05 -13.37
C ARG A 225 -18.82 5.11 -13.22
N LEU A 226 -18.68 6.04 -12.29
CA LEU A 226 -19.63 7.12 -12.07
C LEU A 226 -19.41 8.27 -13.06
N LEU A 227 -18.15 8.55 -13.43
CA LEU A 227 -17.82 9.53 -14.44
C LEU A 227 -18.26 9.06 -15.85
N PRO A 228 -18.61 9.98 -16.77
CA PRO A 228 -19.01 9.62 -18.13
C PRO A 228 -17.91 8.86 -18.88
N ARG A 229 -18.17 7.61 -19.26
CA ARG A 229 -17.24 6.77 -20.04
C ARG A 229 -17.08 7.22 -21.49
N GLN A 230 -18.13 7.83 -22.03
CA GLN A 230 -18.20 8.32 -23.41
C GLN A 230 -18.95 9.64 -23.38
N CYS A 231 -18.53 10.58 -24.22
CA CYS A 231 -19.29 11.81 -24.39
C CYS A 231 -20.63 11.49 -25.09
N PRO A 232 -21.76 12.08 -24.64
CA PRO A 232 -23.02 11.91 -25.32
C PRO A 232 -23.00 12.58 -26.70
N LYS A 233 -23.85 12.10 -27.61
CA LYS A 233 -24.13 12.81 -28.86
C LYS A 233 -25.14 13.91 -28.57
N ILE A 234 -24.70 15.16 -28.68
CA ILE A 234 -25.55 16.35 -28.53
C ILE A 234 -25.62 17.05 -29.90
N GLN A 235 -26.83 17.42 -30.32
CA GLN A 235 -27.02 18.11 -31.60
C GLN A 235 -26.24 19.43 -31.61
N GLY A 236 -25.59 19.73 -32.74
CA GLY A 236 -24.87 20.99 -32.94
C GLY A 236 -23.48 21.05 -32.32
N VAL A 237 -23.03 20.05 -31.54
CA VAL A 237 -21.70 20.05 -30.91
C VAL A 237 -20.96 18.73 -31.03
N GLU A 238 -19.65 18.79 -30.86
CA GLU A 238 -18.74 17.66 -30.69
C GLU A 238 -18.04 17.79 -29.35
N LEU A 239 -17.83 16.65 -28.68
CA LEU A 239 -17.32 16.59 -27.31
C LEU A 239 -16.17 15.61 -27.20
N ALA A 240 -15.14 16.02 -26.46
CA ALA A 240 -14.10 15.14 -25.95
C ALA A 240 -13.86 15.45 -24.47
N ALA A 241 -13.63 14.43 -23.65
CA ALA A 241 -13.41 14.60 -22.22
C ALA A 241 -12.43 13.56 -21.70
N HIS A 242 -11.58 13.96 -20.78
CA HIS A 242 -10.66 13.05 -20.10
C HIS A 242 -10.32 13.58 -18.71
N CYS A 243 -10.32 12.67 -17.74
CA CYS A 243 -9.88 12.90 -16.37
C CYS A 243 -8.73 11.94 -16.08
N LYS A 244 -7.57 12.50 -15.74
CA LYS A 244 -6.36 11.78 -15.31
C LYS A 244 -6.18 12.04 -13.82
N THR A 245 -6.52 11.05 -13.00
CA THR A 245 -6.41 11.14 -11.54
C THR A 245 -4.95 11.01 -11.09
N ALA A 246 -4.50 11.86 -10.17
CA ALA A 246 -3.17 11.79 -9.54
C ALA A 246 -3.06 10.64 -8.55
N ASN A 247 -4.14 10.35 -7.83
CA ASN A 247 -4.24 9.24 -6.89
C ASN A 247 -5.22 8.18 -7.42
N ARG A 248 -5.36 7.05 -6.69
CA ARG A 248 -6.37 6.04 -7.04
C ARG A 248 -7.80 6.59 -7.00
N VAL A 249 -8.07 7.58 -6.14
CA VAL A 249 -9.37 8.24 -6.01
C VAL A 249 -9.13 9.75 -6.07
N GLY A 250 -9.86 10.43 -6.95
CA GLY A 250 -9.71 11.86 -7.22
C GLY A 250 -10.81 12.74 -6.60
N GLY A 251 -10.56 14.04 -6.53
CA GLY A 251 -11.54 15.08 -6.16
C GLY A 251 -12.28 15.66 -7.37
N ASP A 252 -11.65 15.62 -8.54
CA ASP A 252 -12.18 16.14 -9.80
C ASP A 252 -13.50 15.48 -10.21
N TYR A 253 -14.39 16.32 -10.77
CA TYR A 253 -15.70 15.97 -11.25
C TYR A 253 -15.96 16.56 -12.62
N TYR A 254 -16.50 15.77 -13.55
CA TYR A 254 -17.17 16.28 -14.74
C TYR A 254 -18.38 15.40 -15.07
N ASP A 255 -19.40 15.99 -15.69
CA ASP A 255 -20.59 15.25 -16.13
C ASP A 255 -21.29 15.94 -17.31
N PHE A 256 -22.07 15.15 -18.02
CA PHE A 256 -22.98 15.59 -19.08
C PHE A 256 -24.39 15.16 -18.70
N ILE A 257 -25.22 16.12 -18.29
CA ILE A 257 -26.52 15.84 -17.66
C ILE A 257 -27.63 16.36 -18.57
N PRO A 258 -28.53 15.52 -19.07
CA PRO A 258 -29.70 16.00 -19.80
C PRO A 258 -30.68 16.73 -18.87
N CYS A 259 -31.22 17.87 -19.28
CA CYS A 259 -32.21 18.61 -18.48
C CYS A 259 -33.63 18.01 -18.56
N ASN A 260 -33.78 16.71 -18.87
CA ASN A 260 -35.08 16.04 -19.01
C ASN A 260 -35.14 14.66 -18.34
N TYR A 261 -36.35 14.28 -17.89
CA TYR A 261 -36.61 12.97 -17.26
C TYR A 261 -36.73 11.81 -18.27
N ASP A 262 -37.02 12.10 -19.54
CA ASP A 262 -37.50 11.11 -20.53
C ASP A 262 -36.41 10.16 -21.08
N GLN A 263 -35.14 10.28 -20.66
CA GLN A 263 -34.07 9.38 -21.12
C GLN A 263 -34.22 7.91 -20.67
N PHE A 264 -35.04 7.63 -19.66
CA PHE A 264 -35.29 6.25 -19.21
C PHE A 264 -36.38 5.53 -20.00
N LYS A 265 -37.01 6.18 -20.98
CA LYS A 265 -37.77 5.43 -22.00
C LYS A 265 -36.76 4.75 -22.93
N PRO A 266 -36.98 3.49 -23.33
CA PRO A 266 -36.22 2.87 -24.40
C PRO A 266 -36.57 3.56 -25.72
N ALA A 267 -36.01 4.75 -25.91
CA ALA A 267 -35.99 5.47 -27.16
C ALA A 267 -35.07 4.72 -28.11
N THR A 268 -35.51 4.56 -29.36
CA THR A 268 -34.66 4.04 -30.43
C THR A 268 -33.39 4.89 -30.57
N GLU A 269 -32.30 4.33 -31.09
CA GLU A 269 -31.02 5.02 -31.20
C GLU A 269 -31.14 6.35 -31.97
N ALA A 270 -32.08 6.43 -32.93
CA ALA A 270 -32.45 7.64 -33.67
C ALA A 270 -33.19 8.71 -32.84
N GLU A 271 -34.01 8.32 -31.86
CA GLU A 271 -34.73 9.27 -30.98
C GLU A 271 -33.82 9.85 -29.89
N ARG A 272 -32.78 9.09 -29.48
CA ARG A 272 -31.71 9.60 -28.60
C ARG A 272 -30.83 10.61 -29.31
N GLU A 273 -30.52 10.37 -30.58
CA GLU A 273 -29.76 11.31 -31.43
C GLU A 273 -30.52 12.62 -31.72
N ALA A 274 -31.86 12.61 -31.63
CA ALA A 274 -32.72 13.76 -31.91
C ALA A 274 -33.23 14.50 -30.65
N SER A 275 -32.70 14.22 -29.44
CA SER A 275 -33.14 14.92 -28.23
C SER A 275 -32.70 16.38 -28.26
N THR A 276 -33.63 17.28 -28.59
CA THR A 276 -33.48 18.74 -28.60
C THR A 276 -33.49 19.38 -27.21
N ALA A 277 -33.55 18.56 -26.15
CA ALA A 277 -33.51 19.06 -24.79
C ALA A 277 -32.15 19.68 -24.45
N PRO A 278 -32.11 20.73 -23.61
CA PRO A 278 -30.86 21.28 -23.10
C PRO A 278 -30.03 20.24 -22.35
N TRP A 279 -28.72 20.43 -22.38
CA TRP A 279 -27.74 19.59 -21.71
C TRP A 279 -26.86 20.42 -20.79
N SER A 280 -26.74 20.01 -19.54
CA SER A 280 -25.78 20.55 -18.61
C SER A 280 -24.39 19.95 -18.84
N ILE A 281 -23.39 20.81 -18.87
CA ILE A 281 -21.98 20.47 -18.89
C ILE A 281 -21.39 21.06 -17.61
N VAL A 282 -20.81 20.20 -16.79
CA VAL A 282 -20.27 20.58 -15.48
C VAL A 282 -18.84 20.09 -15.34
N ILE A 283 -18.01 20.92 -14.71
CA ILE A 283 -16.70 20.55 -14.19
C ILE A 283 -16.54 21.13 -12.80
N GLY A 284 -15.80 20.46 -11.92
CA GLY A 284 -15.47 20.97 -10.61
C GLY A 284 -14.40 20.16 -9.93
N ASP A 285 -13.93 20.69 -8.80
CA ASP A 285 -12.94 20.03 -7.95
C ASP A 285 -13.34 20.17 -6.48
N VAL A 286 -13.21 19.06 -5.75
CA VAL A 286 -13.47 18.96 -4.32
C VAL A 286 -12.16 19.14 -3.57
N MET A 287 -12.14 20.08 -2.63
CA MET A 287 -10.96 20.36 -1.80
C MET A 287 -10.35 19.09 -1.20
N GLY A 288 -9.07 18.88 -1.47
CA GLY A 288 -8.25 17.79 -0.95
C GLY A 288 -8.17 16.62 -1.92
N LYS A 289 -7.66 15.46 -1.46
CA LYS A 289 -7.32 14.33 -2.35
C LYS A 289 -7.69 12.99 -1.73
N GLY A 290 -7.73 11.95 -2.55
CA GLY A 290 -7.96 10.58 -2.12
C GLY A 290 -9.42 10.31 -1.74
N VAL A 291 -9.62 9.32 -0.86
CA VAL A 291 -10.95 8.80 -0.51
C VAL A 291 -11.93 9.88 -0.02
N PRO A 292 -11.56 10.80 0.89
CA PRO A 292 -12.51 11.82 1.36
C PRO A 292 -13.03 12.73 0.25
N ALA A 293 -12.14 13.19 -0.65
CA ALA A 293 -12.52 14.03 -1.77
C ALA A 293 -13.42 13.27 -2.76
N GLY A 294 -13.10 12.01 -3.08
CA GLY A 294 -13.91 11.21 -3.99
C GLY A 294 -15.31 10.84 -3.48
N LEU A 295 -15.48 10.70 -2.15
CA LEU A 295 -16.79 10.51 -1.54
C LEU A 295 -17.67 11.76 -1.68
N LEU A 296 -17.09 12.94 -1.40
CA LEU A 296 -17.78 14.21 -1.57
C LEU A 296 -18.07 14.49 -3.05
N MET A 297 -17.16 14.15 -3.98
CA MET A 297 -17.41 14.23 -5.41
C MET A 297 -18.64 13.40 -5.81
N THR A 298 -18.73 12.17 -5.32
CA THR A 298 -19.88 11.28 -5.58
C THR A 298 -21.19 11.87 -5.05
N MET A 299 -21.14 12.52 -3.89
CA MET A 299 -22.28 13.24 -3.31
C MET A 299 -22.67 14.44 -4.17
N THR A 300 -21.72 15.29 -4.56
CA THR A 300 -21.92 16.44 -5.46
C THR A 300 -22.60 16.00 -6.74
N ARG A 301 -22.09 14.94 -7.38
CA ARG A 301 -22.67 14.37 -8.59
C ARG A 301 -24.12 13.95 -8.39
N GLY A 302 -24.42 13.22 -7.33
CA GLY A 302 -25.77 12.73 -7.04
C GLY A 302 -26.76 13.88 -6.84
N MET A 303 -26.39 14.86 -6.02
CA MET A 303 -27.22 16.03 -5.71
C MET A 303 -27.41 16.93 -6.94
N LEU A 304 -26.34 17.20 -7.70
CA LEU A 304 -26.42 18.02 -8.90
C LEU A 304 -27.33 17.38 -9.94
N ARG A 305 -27.15 16.10 -10.25
CA ARG A 305 -28.01 15.40 -11.23
C ARG A 305 -29.49 15.42 -10.85
N ALA A 306 -29.80 15.41 -9.55
CA ALA A 306 -31.18 15.57 -9.08
C ALA A 306 -31.68 17.00 -9.28
N GLU A 307 -30.84 18.01 -8.99
CA GLU A 307 -31.21 19.43 -9.08
C GLU A 307 -31.40 19.90 -10.53
N VAL A 308 -30.58 19.42 -11.48
CA VAL A 308 -30.70 19.74 -12.91
C VAL A 308 -32.12 19.46 -13.45
N LEU A 309 -32.79 18.44 -12.90
CA LEU A 309 -34.13 18.04 -13.34
C LEU A 309 -35.22 19.06 -12.97
N ASN A 310 -34.94 20.00 -12.05
CA ASN A 310 -35.85 21.09 -11.69
C ASN A 310 -35.86 22.22 -12.74
N ARG A 311 -34.91 22.24 -13.68
CA ARG A 311 -34.82 23.22 -14.78
C ARG A 311 -34.80 24.67 -14.31
N HIS A 312 -34.11 24.91 -13.20
CA HIS A 312 -33.81 26.26 -12.75
C HIS A 312 -32.64 26.86 -13.53
N SER A 313 -32.39 28.16 -13.37
CA SER A 313 -31.20 28.76 -13.97
C SER A 313 -29.91 28.22 -13.34
N PRO A 314 -28.77 28.28 -14.05
CA PRO A 314 -27.46 27.89 -13.53
C PRO A 314 -27.17 28.39 -12.11
N ALA A 315 -27.36 29.68 -11.84
CA ALA A 315 -27.14 30.28 -10.52
C ALA A 315 -28.05 29.69 -9.45
N GLN A 316 -29.33 29.46 -9.79
CA GLN A 316 -30.30 28.90 -8.86
C GLN A 316 -29.98 27.44 -8.52
N ILE A 317 -29.50 26.66 -9.50
CA ILE A 317 -29.02 25.28 -9.30
C ILE A 317 -27.83 25.28 -8.33
N LEU A 318 -26.83 26.14 -8.54
CA LEU A 318 -25.69 26.24 -7.63
C LEU A 318 -26.11 26.68 -6.22
N ARG A 319 -27.06 27.60 -6.11
CA ARG A 319 -27.60 28.05 -4.82
C ARG A 319 -28.30 26.92 -4.06
N HIS A 320 -29.10 26.12 -4.75
CA HIS A 320 -29.76 24.94 -4.15
C HIS A 320 -28.74 23.87 -3.76
N LEU A 321 -27.78 23.59 -4.65
CA LEU A 321 -26.69 22.65 -4.39
C LEU A 321 -25.91 23.05 -3.13
N ASN A 322 -25.50 24.32 -3.03
CA ASN A 322 -24.82 24.87 -1.86
C ASN A 322 -25.64 24.68 -0.58
N ARG A 323 -26.93 25.02 -0.61
CA ARG A 323 -27.79 24.91 0.55
C ARG A 323 -27.95 23.48 1.06
N VAL A 324 -28.01 22.49 0.16
CA VAL A 324 -28.13 21.08 0.52
C VAL A 324 -26.79 20.51 1.01
N MET A 325 -25.68 20.92 0.40
CA MET A 325 -24.34 20.41 0.72
C MET A 325 -23.68 21.08 1.92
N TYR A 326 -24.11 22.29 2.31
CA TYR A 326 -23.41 23.14 3.27
C TYR A 326 -23.06 22.42 4.57
N ALA A 327 -24.03 21.75 5.19
CA ALA A 327 -23.80 21.07 6.48
C ALA A 327 -22.76 19.95 6.38
N ASP A 328 -22.76 19.18 5.28
CA ASP A 328 -21.83 18.07 5.09
C ASP A 328 -20.41 18.58 4.77
N LEU A 329 -20.31 19.66 4.00
CA LEU A 329 -19.05 20.31 3.65
C LEU A 329 -18.42 21.05 4.84
N ASP A 330 -19.22 21.79 5.62
CA ASP A 330 -18.76 22.47 6.83
C ASP A 330 -18.22 21.49 7.89
N ASN A 331 -18.96 20.41 8.16
CA ASN A 331 -18.55 19.34 9.09
C ASN A 331 -17.26 18.63 8.67
N SER A 332 -16.96 18.60 7.37
CA SER A 332 -15.75 17.99 6.84
C SER A 332 -14.61 18.98 6.58
N HIS A 333 -14.85 20.27 6.88
CA HIS A 333 -13.95 21.40 6.59
C HIS A 333 -13.46 21.42 5.14
N ARG A 334 -14.39 21.19 4.20
CA ARG A 334 -14.12 21.12 2.77
C ARG A 334 -15.10 21.99 2.01
N PHE A 335 -14.74 22.29 0.78
CA PHE A 335 -15.57 23.03 -0.17
C PHE A 335 -15.39 22.44 -1.56
N VAL A 336 -16.24 22.86 -2.48
CA VAL A 336 -16.21 22.42 -3.88
C VAL A 336 -16.19 23.65 -4.78
N THR A 337 -15.27 23.66 -5.74
CA THR A 337 -15.30 24.58 -6.88
C THR A 337 -16.14 23.93 -7.98
N LEU A 338 -17.04 24.68 -8.62
CA LEU A 338 -17.89 24.13 -9.69
C LEU A 338 -18.18 25.16 -10.78
N PHE A 339 -17.93 24.82 -12.03
CA PHE A 339 -18.46 25.55 -13.17
C PHE A 339 -19.63 24.76 -13.74
N TYR A 340 -20.83 25.36 -13.72
CA TYR A 340 -22.04 24.74 -14.24
C TYR A 340 -22.55 25.52 -15.45
N SER A 341 -22.81 24.82 -16.55
CA SER A 341 -23.36 25.40 -17.77
C SER A 341 -24.45 24.55 -18.38
N GLU A 342 -25.37 25.16 -19.11
CA GLU A 342 -26.45 24.52 -19.86
C GLU A 342 -26.40 24.99 -21.31
N TYR A 343 -26.25 24.03 -22.22
CA TYR A 343 -26.28 24.23 -23.65
C TYR A 343 -27.66 23.87 -24.21
N ASP A 344 -28.26 24.79 -24.95
CA ASP A 344 -29.49 24.56 -25.72
C ASP A 344 -29.15 24.30 -27.21
N PRO A 345 -29.34 23.07 -27.72
CA PRO A 345 -29.05 22.74 -29.11
C PRO A 345 -29.90 23.49 -30.15
N LEU A 346 -31.09 23.97 -29.78
CA LEU A 346 -31.99 24.67 -30.69
C LEU A 346 -31.57 26.11 -30.90
N THR A 347 -31.11 26.76 -29.83
CA THR A 347 -30.73 28.18 -29.86
C THR A 347 -29.23 28.40 -29.92
N GLN A 348 -28.42 27.35 -29.74
CA GLN A 348 -26.96 27.40 -29.61
C GLN A 348 -26.49 28.37 -28.51
N ARG A 349 -27.31 28.54 -27.47
CA ARG A 349 -26.99 29.37 -26.31
C ARG A 349 -26.38 28.52 -25.22
N LEU A 350 -25.39 29.08 -24.53
CA LEU A 350 -24.82 28.53 -23.32
C LEU A 350 -25.14 29.47 -22.15
N GLY A 351 -26.01 29.04 -21.24
CA GLY A 351 -26.17 29.68 -19.93
C GLY A 351 -25.18 29.08 -18.94
N TYR A 352 -24.62 29.86 -18.03
CA TYR A 352 -23.66 29.34 -17.05
C TYR A 352 -23.60 30.16 -15.76
N SER A 353 -23.04 29.54 -14.73
CA SER A 353 -22.70 30.15 -13.45
C SER A 353 -21.47 29.46 -12.87
N ASN A 354 -20.64 30.23 -12.17
CA ASN A 354 -19.35 29.80 -11.63
C ASN A 354 -19.34 29.90 -10.09
N ALA A 355 -19.15 28.77 -9.43
CA ALA A 355 -18.90 28.67 -7.99
C ALA A 355 -17.39 28.67 -7.69
N ALA A 356 -16.72 29.76 -8.07
CA ALA A 356 -15.28 29.98 -7.88
C ALA A 356 -14.38 28.85 -8.43
N HIS A 357 -14.80 28.19 -9.52
CA HIS A 357 -13.95 27.31 -10.32
C HIS A 357 -13.14 28.11 -11.34
N TYR A 358 -12.19 27.43 -11.99
CA TYR A 358 -11.44 28.04 -13.08
C TYR A 358 -12.39 28.41 -14.22
N PRO A 359 -12.36 29.67 -14.70
CA PRO A 359 -13.23 30.11 -15.77
C PRO A 359 -13.08 29.26 -17.03
N THR A 360 -14.20 28.86 -17.62
CA THR A 360 -14.21 28.11 -18.88
C THR A 360 -13.67 29.02 -19.99
N LEU A 361 -12.73 28.52 -20.80
CA LEU A 361 -12.15 29.30 -21.88
C LEU A 361 -12.99 29.14 -23.14
N TRP A 362 -13.31 30.26 -23.80
CA TRP A 362 -14.08 30.31 -25.03
C TRP A 362 -13.21 30.81 -26.18
N TRP A 363 -12.88 29.92 -27.10
CA TRP A 363 -12.25 30.24 -28.37
C TRP A 363 -13.32 30.62 -29.40
N ARG A 364 -13.29 31.88 -29.82
CA ARG A 364 -14.16 32.42 -30.86
C ARG A 364 -13.53 32.18 -32.23
N ALA A 365 -14.07 31.25 -33.00
CA ALA A 365 -13.44 30.84 -34.25
C ALA A 365 -13.36 31.98 -35.28
N LYS A 366 -14.36 32.87 -35.28
CA LYS A 366 -14.46 33.99 -36.21
C LYS A 366 -13.45 35.11 -35.96
N THR A 367 -13.16 35.43 -34.70
CA THR A 367 -12.22 36.50 -34.33
C THR A 367 -10.83 35.98 -33.98
N ALA A 368 -10.68 34.66 -33.79
CA ALA A 368 -9.46 34.02 -33.30
C ALA A 368 -9.01 34.57 -31.92
N GLU A 369 -9.99 34.87 -31.08
CA GLU A 369 -9.81 35.37 -29.73
C GLU A 369 -10.19 34.31 -28.69
N LEU A 370 -9.50 34.34 -27.56
CA LEU A 370 -9.74 33.47 -26.42
C LEU A 370 -10.26 34.34 -25.27
N GLU A 371 -11.50 34.10 -24.87
CA GLU A 371 -12.16 34.79 -23.76
C GLU A 371 -12.35 33.83 -22.58
N SER A 372 -12.58 34.36 -21.38
CA SER A 372 -12.92 33.58 -20.19
C SER A 372 -14.39 33.80 -19.85
N LEU A 373 -15.14 32.72 -19.70
CA LEU A 373 -16.52 32.73 -19.23
C LEU A 373 -16.51 32.62 -17.72
N ASP A 374 -16.94 33.69 -17.05
CA ASP A 374 -16.95 33.77 -15.59
C ASP A 374 -18.16 34.57 -15.09
N THR A 375 -18.53 34.35 -13.84
CA THR A 375 -19.61 35.05 -13.11
C THR A 375 -19.21 35.27 -11.67
N GLU A 376 -19.79 36.25 -10.99
CA GLU A 376 -19.60 36.37 -9.54
C GLU A 376 -20.26 35.18 -8.82
N GLY A 377 -19.55 34.64 -7.83
CA GLY A 377 -19.97 33.48 -7.06
C GLY A 377 -18.87 33.04 -6.10
N THR A 378 -19.23 32.23 -5.10
CA THR A 378 -18.30 31.72 -4.09
C THR A 378 -18.26 30.19 -4.08
N LEU A 379 -17.32 29.61 -3.36
CA LEU A 379 -17.16 28.17 -3.23
C LEU A 379 -18.43 27.52 -2.66
N VAL A 380 -18.83 26.38 -3.21
CA VAL A 380 -19.90 25.56 -2.63
C VAL A 380 -19.42 25.03 -1.28
N GLY A 381 -20.20 25.25 -0.24
CA GLY A 381 -19.93 24.83 1.14
C GLY A 381 -19.24 25.88 2.01
N LEU A 382 -18.91 27.06 1.49
CA LEU A 382 -18.24 28.11 2.30
C LEU A 382 -19.22 28.86 3.21
N GLU A 383 -20.37 29.27 2.68
CA GLU A 383 -21.41 30.00 3.41
C GLU A 383 -22.80 29.42 3.04
N ALA A 384 -23.73 29.36 3.99
CA ALA A 384 -25.04 28.72 3.76
C ALA A 384 -25.90 29.46 2.71
N ASP A 385 -25.80 30.80 2.69
CA ASP A 385 -26.65 31.68 1.87
C ASP A 385 -25.89 32.29 0.68
N SER A 386 -24.86 31.59 0.18
CA SER A 386 -24.09 32.01 -1.00
C SER A 386 -24.98 32.35 -2.20
N ILE A 387 -24.64 33.46 -2.87
CA ILE A 387 -25.28 33.95 -4.07
C ILE A 387 -24.36 33.66 -5.26
N TYR A 388 -24.97 33.34 -6.39
CA TYR A 388 -24.32 33.04 -7.65
C TYR A 388 -25.00 33.86 -8.74
N ASP A 389 -24.23 34.33 -9.72
CA ASP A 389 -24.75 35.09 -10.85
C ASP A 389 -24.96 34.20 -12.08
N ASP A 390 -25.95 34.57 -12.90
CA ASP A 390 -26.22 33.95 -14.19
C ASP A 390 -25.61 34.78 -15.32
N ALA A 391 -24.91 34.12 -16.24
CA ALA A 391 -24.51 34.71 -17.52
C ALA A 391 -24.89 33.80 -18.69
N GLN A 392 -24.90 34.37 -19.89
CA GLN A 392 -25.18 33.62 -21.11
C GLN A 392 -24.36 34.15 -22.29
N VAL A 393 -24.00 33.26 -23.20
CA VAL A 393 -23.37 33.59 -24.47
C VAL A 393 -24.08 32.89 -25.63
N GLN A 394 -24.05 33.54 -26.79
CA GLN A 394 -24.46 32.95 -28.06
C GLN A 394 -23.23 32.37 -28.72
N LEU A 395 -23.24 31.05 -28.96
CA LEU A 395 -22.13 30.39 -29.64
C LEU A 395 -22.34 30.45 -31.15
N GLU A 396 -21.24 30.55 -31.89
CA GLU A 396 -21.21 30.49 -33.36
C GLU A 396 -20.52 29.20 -33.84
N ALA A 397 -20.74 28.85 -35.11
CA ALA A 397 -20.10 27.70 -35.75
C ALA A 397 -18.56 27.75 -35.62
N GLY A 398 -17.97 26.63 -35.19
CA GLY A 398 -16.53 26.49 -34.98
C GLY A 398 -16.03 26.95 -33.61
N ASP A 399 -16.85 27.66 -32.83
CA ASP A 399 -16.47 28.07 -31.47
C ASP A 399 -16.13 26.84 -30.61
N THR A 400 -15.11 26.98 -29.77
CA THR A 400 -14.61 25.89 -28.92
C THR A 400 -14.55 26.35 -27.47
N LEU A 401 -15.10 25.54 -26.56
CA LEU A 401 -15.11 25.75 -25.12
C LEU A 401 -14.22 24.72 -24.43
N ILE A 402 -13.39 25.19 -23.50
CA ILE A 402 -12.39 24.41 -22.78
C ILE A 402 -12.66 24.55 -21.28
N TYR A 403 -13.14 23.47 -20.68
CA TYR A 403 -13.36 23.32 -19.25
C TYR A 403 -12.18 22.56 -18.67
N TYR A 404 -11.53 23.08 -17.63
CA TYR A 404 -10.33 22.47 -17.07
C TYR A 404 -10.24 22.65 -15.56
N THR A 405 -9.56 21.72 -14.88
CA THR A 405 -9.20 21.83 -13.47
C THR A 405 -7.77 22.34 -13.30
N ASP A 406 -7.43 22.74 -12.07
CA ASP A 406 -6.18 23.39 -11.72
C ASP A 406 -4.94 22.51 -11.93
N GLY A 407 -5.09 21.19 -11.99
CA GLY A 407 -4.01 20.25 -12.27
C GLY A 407 -3.24 20.56 -13.56
N PHE A 408 -3.85 21.22 -14.54
CA PHE A 408 -3.15 21.71 -15.73
C PHE A 408 -2.20 22.88 -15.44
N THR A 409 -2.63 23.81 -14.60
CA THR A 409 -1.88 25.03 -14.27
C THR A 409 -0.88 24.82 -13.14
N ASP A 410 -1.18 23.88 -12.24
CA ASP A 410 -0.37 23.53 -11.07
C ASP A 410 0.61 22.40 -11.32
N ALA A 411 0.58 21.78 -12.52
CA ALA A 411 1.57 20.80 -12.96
C ALA A 411 3.01 21.33 -12.80
N VAL A 412 3.88 20.54 -12.16
CA VAL A 412 5.24 20.95 -11.79
C VAL A 412 6.29 20.17 -12.57
N ASN A 413 7.31 20.85 -13.10
CA ASN A 413 8.45 20.21 -13.77
C ASN A 413 9.53 19.74 -12.78
N SER A 414 10.56 19.05 -13.29
CA SER A 414 11.69 18.55 -12.47
C SER A 414 12.50 19.62 -11.74
N LYS A 415 12.34 20.91 -12.09
CA LYS A 415 12.96 22.06 -11.43
C LYS A 415 12.07 22.70 -10.38
N GLY A 416 10.84 22.22 -10.19
CA GLY A 416 9.87 22.82 -9.27
C GLY A 416 9.09 24.00 -9.86
N GLU A 417 9.16 24.25 -11.16
CA GLU A 417 8.44 25.33 -11.84
C GLU A 417 7.05 24.83 -12.27
N ARG A 418 6.00 25.65 -12.03
CA ARG A 418 4.63 25.35 -12.44
C ARG A 418 4.43 25.63 -13.93
N PHE A 419 3.53 24.89 -14.56
CA PHE A 419 3.11 25.16 -15.93
C PHE A 419 2.43 26.52 -16.04
N ASP A 420 1.72 26.96 -15.00
CA ASP A 420 1.12 28.29 -14.87
C ASP A 420 0.00 28.63 -15.88
N GLN A 421 -0.74 29.69 -15.56
CA GLN A 421 -1.88 30.15 -16.35
C GLN A 421 -1.44 30.65 -17.74
N LYS A 422 -0.27 31.25 -17.86
CA LYS A 422 0.19 31.88 -19.10
C LYS A 422 0.52 30.81 -20.15
N ASN A 423 1.24 29.75 -19.76
CA ASN A 423 1.54 28.67 -20.69
C ASN A 423 0.28 27.87 -21.03
N TRP A 424 -0.66 27.72 -20.08
CA TRP A 424 -1.98 27.12 -20.34
C TRP A 424 -2.75 27.86 -21.42
N LEU A 425 -2.94 29.17 -21.27
CA LEU A 425 -3.66 29.99 -22.27
C LEU A 425 -2.98 29.96 -23.64
N SER A 426 -1.64 29.97 -23.69
CA SER A 426 -0.88 29.83 -24.94
C SER A 426 -1.13 28.48 -25.61
N ALA A 427 -1.07 27.39 -24.84
CA ALA A 427 -1.29 26.04 -25.35
C ALA A 427 -2.73 25.86 -25.88
N VAL A 428 -3.72 26.39 -25.18
CA VAL A 428 -5.13 26.37 -25.61
C VAL A 428 -5.31 27.11 -26.93
N LYS A 429 -4.73 28.31 -27.05
CA LYS A 429 -4.79 29.10 -28.28
C LYS A 429 -4.12 28.37 -29.45
N GLU A 430 -2.93 27.81 -29.25
CA GLU A 430 -2.23 27.00 -30.26
C GLU A 430 -3.09 25.80 -30.70
N ALA A 431 -3.68 25.07 -29.74
CA ALA A 431 -4.49 23.89 -30.02
C ALA A 431 -5.73 24.22 -30.87
N CYS A 432 -6.46 25.28 -30.51
CA CYS A 432 -7.68 25.68 -31.21
C CYS A 432 -7.41 26.26 -32.62
N GLN A 433 -6.20 26.78 -32.86
CA GLN A 433 -5.78 27.23 -34.19
C GLN A 433 -5.34 26.08 -35.09
N GLN A 434 -4.77 25.02 -34.52
CA GLN A 434 -4.18 23.92 -35.27
C GLN A 434 -5.17 22.79 -35.55
N TYR A 435 -6.13 22.56 -34.64
CA TYR A 435 -7.02 21.41 -34.68
C TYR A 435 -8.49 21.84 -34.62
N ASN A 436 -9.31 21.13 -35.38
CA ASN A 436 -10.77 21.29 -35.36
C ASN A 436 -11.48 20.15 -34.63
N ASP A 437 -10.82 19.01 -34.43
CA ASP A 437 -11.38 17.86 -33.71
C ASP A 437 -11.15 18.02 -32.19
N PRO A 438 -12.20 18.02 -31.36
CA PRO A 438 -12.08 18.10 -29.90
C PRO A 438 -11.12 17.08 -29.29
N GLU A 439 -11.08 15.87 -29.84
CA GLU A 439 -10.21 14.79 -29.36
C GLU A 439 -8.73 15.07 -29.63
N GLN A 440 -8.42 15.73 -30.77
CA GLN A 440 -7.06 16.18 -31.08
C GLN A 440 -6.62 17.33 -30.19
N ILE A 441 -7.52 18.29 -29.91
CA ILE A 441 -7.27 19.39 -28.96
C ILE A 441 -6.96 18.83 -27.58
N LEU A 442 -7.79 17.90 -27.10
CA LEU A 442 -7.61 17.23 -25.81
C LEU A 442 -6.23 16.54 -25.73
N LYS A 443 -5.90 15.70 -26.72
CA LYS A 443 -4.61 14.98 -26.75
C LYS A 443 -3.41 15.92 -26.79
N TYR A 444 -3.53 17.01 -27.55
CA TYR A 444 -2.48 18.00 -27.64
C TYR A 444 -2.23 18.68 -26.29
N LEU A 445 -3.29 19.10 -25.59
CA LEU A 445 -3.17 19.79 -24.30
C LEU A 445 -2.59 18.90 -23.20
N PHE A 446 -3.05 17.65 -23.09
CA PHE A 446 -2.42 16.67 -22.21
C PHE A 446 -0.95 16.44 -22.57
N GLY A 447 -0.66 16.24 -23.86
CA GLY A 447 0.71 16.02 -24.33
C GLY A 447 1.65 17.20 -24.06
N LYS A 448 1.16 18.44 -24.10
CA LYS A 448 1.94 19.64 -23.73
C LYS A 448 2.32 19.66 -22.26
N VAL A 449 1.38 19.36 -21.36
CA VAL A 449 1.67 19.31 -19.93
C VAL A 449 2.58 18.13 -19.60
N ASP A 450 2.32 16.94 -20.15
CA ASP A 450 3.18 15.77 -19.94
C ASP A 450 4.62 16.00 -20.45
N ALA A 451 4.79 16.72 -21.57
CA ALA A 451 6.10 17.10 -22.08
C ALA A 451 6.82 18.11 -21.16
N PHE A 452 6.07 18.99 -20.47
CA PHE A 452 6.62 19.95 -19.54
C PHE A 452 7.04 19.31 -18.20
N THR A 453 6.21 18.43 -17.64
CA THR A 453 6.48 17.74 -16.37
C THR A 453 7.57 16.68 -16.48
N GLY A 454 7.70 16.06 -17.67
CA GLY A 454 8.66 15.01 -17.98
C GLY A 454 8.05 13.62 -17.83
N LEU A 455 8.43 12.71 -18.75
CA LEU A 455 7.95 11.32 -18.76
C LEU A 455 8.29 10.61 -17.44
N GLY A 456 7.27 10.17 -16.70
CA GLY A 456 7.41 9.34 -15.50
C GLY A 456 7.27 10.08 -14.17
N ASN A 457 7.01 11.39 -14.17
CA ASN A 457 6.54 12.07 -12.96
C ASN A 457 5.02 11.94 -12.86
N ASP A 458 4.55 11.34 -11.76
CA ASP A 458 3.12 11.32 -11.45
C ASP A 458 2.64 12.76 -11.20
N SER A 459 1.47 13.10 -11.73
CA SER A 459 0.87 14.41 -11.48
C SER A 459 0.64 14.59 -9.99
N SER A 460 0.93 15.78 -9.47
CA SER A 460 0.61 16.09 -8.08
C SER A 460 -0.89 16.27 -7.85
N ASP A 461 -1.65 16.58 -8.90
CA ASP A 461 -3.10 16.80 -8.85
C ASP A 461 -3.89 16.12 -9.96
N ASP A 462 -5.18 15.97 -9.74
CA ASP A 462 -6.09 15.47 -10.76
C ASP A 462 -6.16 16.47 -11.94
N MET A 463 -6.21 15.94 -13.16
CA MET A 463 -6.26 16.75 -14.37
C MET A 463 -7.49 16.35 -15.18
N THR A 464 -8.48 17.24 -15.21
CA THR A 464 -9.73 17.03 -15.96
C THR A 464 -9.87 18.08 -17.03
N LEU A 465 -10.22 17.63 -18.24
CA LEU A 465 -10.43 18.48 -19.40
C LEU A 465 -11.70 18.04 -20.12
N VAL A 466 -12.56 18.99 -20.44
CA VAL A 466 -13.67 18.82 -21.38
C VAL A 466 -13.52 19.84 -22.50
N VAL A 467 -13.60 19.37 -23.74
CA VAL A 467 -13.57 20.18 -24.96
C VAL A 467 -14.92 20.04 -25.63
N MET A 468 -15.64 21.16 -25.79
CA MET A 468 -16.85 21.23 -26.58
C MET A 468 -16.63 22.12 -27.79
N ARG A 469 -16.96 21.64 -28.99
CA ARG A 469 -16.91 22.46 -30.21
C ARG A 469 -18.27 22.53 -30.88
N VAL A 470 -18.67 23.71 -31.30
CA VAL A 470 -19.88 23.90 -32.11
C VAL A 470 -19.60 23.50 -33.55
N LYS A 471 -20.42 22.60 -34.09
CA LYS A 471 -20.29 22.14 -35.47
C LYS A 471 -20.52 23.30 -36.43
N SER A 472 -19.70 23.36 -37.47
CA SER A 472 -20.04 24.14 -38.66
C SER A 472 -21.14 23.39 -39.40
N GLU A 473 -22.21 24.08 -39.81
CA GLU A 473 -23.12 23.51 -40.80
C GLU A 473 -22.32 23.22 -42.08
N GLU A 474 -22.31 21.95 -42.53
CA GLU A 474 -21.76 21.55 -43.83
C GLU A 474 -22.62 22.03 -44.99
#